data_AF-A0A3P3FSX5-F1
#
_entry.id   AF-A0A3P3FSX5-F1
#
_cell.length_a   1.000
_cell.length_b   1.000
_cell.length_c   1.000
_cell.angle_alpha   90.00
_cell.angle_beta   90.00
_cell.angle_gamma   90.00
#
_symmetry.space_group_name_H-M   'P 1'
#
loop_
_entity.id
_entity.type
_entity.pdbx_description
1 polymer ?
#
loop_
_entity_poly.entity_id
_entity_poly.type
_entity_poly.pdbx_seq_one_letter_code
_entity_poly.pdbx_strand_id
1 'polypeptide(L)'
;MVLANVSERGIVVKLPHLVGQRFEELANLIGPAGAFALEGKTSAVALSTFRAHESLRASLCHGVGKIVLDQQGGWLLVLRTLAFRSKQPQRTVLVIEENEAEGLVKSLQAAGQRLRSELGNLRHTLSPT
;
A
#
# COMPACT_ATOMS: atom_id res chain seq x y z
N MET A 1 -9.58 3.14 17.71
CA MET A 1 -8.77 3.72 16.60
C MET A 1 -8.53 5.17 16.94
N VAL A 2 -7.29 5.66 16.85
CA VAL A 2 -6.91 6.98 17.35
C VAL A 2 -7.69 8.12 16.70
N LEU A 3 -7.85 8.09 15.37
CA LEU A 3 -8.60 9.12 14.63
C LEU A 3 -10.08 9.22 15.05
N ALA A 4 -10.75 8.08 15.28
CA ALA A 4 -12.16 8.06 15.73
C ALA A 4 -12.34 8.60 17.16
N ASN A 5 -11.26 8.66 17.95
CA ASN A 5 -11.29 9.14 19.32
C ASN A 5 -11.05 10.65 19.43
N VAL A 6 -10.75 11.34 18.33
CA VAL A 6 -10.59 12.80 18.32
C VAL A 6 -11.98 13.44 18.32
N SER A 7 -12.26 14.26 19.33
CA SER A 7 -13.57 14.92 19.51
C SER A 7 -13.99 15.69 18.26
N GLU A 8 -15.28 15.59 17.92
CA GLU A 8 -15.97 16.20 16.75
C GLU A 8 -15.50 15.69 15.38
N ARG A 9 -14.19 15.63 15.12
CA ARG A 9 -13.62 15.16 13.83
C ARG A 9 -13.67 13.65 13.65
N GLY A 10 -13.62 12.88 14.75
CA GLY A 10 -13.66 11.43 14.74
C GLY A 10 -15.00 10.82 14.27
N ILE A 11 -16.07 11.60 14.29
CA ILE A 11 -17.44 11.18 13.89
C ILE A 11 -17.50 10.82 12.40
N VAL A 12 -16.66 11.45 11.58
CA VAL A 12 -16.64 11.24 10.11
C VAL A 12 -15.91 9.95 9.74
N VAL A 13 -15.12 9.37 10.65
CA VAL A 13 -14.25 8.23 10.35
C VAL A 13 -15.07 6.94 10.26
N LYS A 14 -15.19 6.38 9.04
CA LYS A 14 -15.77 5.04 8.82
C LYS A 14 -14.66 4.08 8.48
N LEU A 15 -14.53 2.96 9.19
CA LEU A 15 -13.51 1.95 8.88
C LEU A 15 -14.09 0.85 7.99
N PRO A 16 -13.69 0.76 6.72
CA PRO A 16 -14.11 -0.36 5.88
C PRO A 16 -13.42 -1.66 6.33
N HIS A 17 -13.99 -2.81 5.96
CA HIS A 17 -13.40 -4.10 6.30
C HIS A 17 -12.20 -4.46 5.43
N LEU A 18 -12.19 -4.02 4.17
CA LEU A 18 -11.14 -4.38 3.21
C LEU A 18 -9.92 -3.47 3.36
N VAL A 19 -8.71 -4.06 3.32
CA VAL A 19 -7.45 -3.32 3.49
C VAL A 19 -7.26 -2.20 2.46
N GLY A 20 -7.63 -2.41 1.20
CA GLY A 20 -7.54 -1.38 0.16
C GLY A 20 -8.45 -0.19 0.46
N GLN A 21 -9.69 -0.46 0.86
CA GLN A 21 -10.64 0.57 1.27
C GLN A 21 -10.18 1.31 2.53
N ARG A 22 -9.47 0.64 3.45
CA ARG A 22 -8.86 1.30 4.62
C ARG A 22 -7.76 2.27 4.22
N PHE A 23 -6.92 1.94 3.23
CA PHE A 23 -5.92 2.89 2.72
C PHE A 23 -6.55 4.05 1.97
N GLU A 24 -7.61 3.83 1.21
CA GLU A 24 -8.37 4.89 0.55
C GLU A 24 -9.01 5.84 1.56
N GLU A 25 -9.70 5.31 2.55
CA GLU A 25 -10.32 6.12 3.60
C GLU A 25 -9.25 6.89 4.40
N LEU A 26 -8.16 6.22 4.79
CA LEU A 26 -7.08 6.88 5.48
C LEU A 26 -6.51 8.03 4.63
N ALA A 27 -6.31 7.82 3.34
CA ALA A 27 -5.84 8.85 2.41
C ALA A 27 -6.81 10.03 2.32
N ASN A 28 -8.13 9.78 2.32
CA ASN A 28 -9.14 10.84 2.34
C ASN A 28 -9.09 11.66 3.63
N LEU A 29 -8.89 11.00 4.78
CA LEU A 29 -8.88 11.65 6.08
C LEU A 29 -7.65 12.53 6.32
N ILE A 30 -6.47 12.09 5.84
CA ILE A 30 -5.19 12.79 6.04
C ILE A 30 -4.75 13.62 4.82
N GLY A 31 -5.46 13.51 3.71
CA GLY A 31 -5.21 14.25 2.48
C GLY A 31 -5.53 15.74 2.60
N PRO A 32 -5.22 16.55 1.58
CA PRO A 32 -5.31 18.02 1.66
C PRO A 32 -6.67 18.59 2.05
N ALA A 33 -7.76 17.89 1.73
CA ALA A 33 -9.14 18.28 2.06
C ALA A 33 -9.73 17.46 3.23
N GLY A 34 -8.92 16.62 3.88
CA GLY A 34 -9.36 15.72 4.94
C GLY A 34 -9.45 16.38 6.31
N ALA A 35 -10.22 15.78 7.21
CA ALA A 35 -10.40 16.27 8.59
C ALA A 35 -9.10 16.34 9.41
N PHE A 36 -8.06 15.62 8.98
CA PHE A 36 -6.74 15.56 9.62
C PHE A 36 -5.62 16.02 8.67
N ALA A 37 -5.92 16.90 7.72
CA ALA A 37 -4.96 17.39 6.73
C ALA A 37 -3.72 18.04 7.36
N LEU A 38 -3.89 18.77 8.46
CA LEU A 38 -2.82 19.51 9.14
C LEU A 38 -1.82 18.54 9.79
N GLU A 39 -2.32 17.61 10.60
CA GLU A 39 -1.50 16.63 11.33
C GLU A 39 -0.99 15.53 10.40
N GLY A 40 -1.77 15.21 9.36
CA GLY A 40 -1.58 14.05 8.48
C GLY A 40 -0.72 14.29 7.25
N LYS A 41 -0.25 15.52 6.98
CA LYS A 41 0.44 15.88 5.73
C LYS A 41 1.62 14.95 5.38
N THR A 42 2.50 14.65 6.34
CA THR A 42 3.66 13.77 6.08
C THR A 42 3.24 12.30 5.91
N SER A 43 2.23 11.87 6.67
CA SER A 43 1.60 10.55 6.53
C SER A 43 0.92 10.39 5.17
N ALA A 44 0.29 11.44 4.63
CA ALA A 44 -0.35 11.42 3.32
C ALA A 44 0.67 11.18 2.20
N VAL A 45 1.81 11.86 2.26
CA VAL A 45 2.93 11.67 1.31
C VAL A 45 3.47 10.25 1.42
N ALA A 46 3.77 9.79 2.64
CA ALA A 46 4.30 8.44 2.87
C ALA A 46 3.32 7.34 2.41
N LEU A 47 2.02 7.53 2.63
CA LEU A 47 0.97 6.63 2.17
C LEU A 47 0.94 6.61 0.65
N SER A 48 0.95 7.76 -0.02
CA SER A 48 1.00 7.81 -1.49
C SER A 48 2.22 7.08 -2.06
N THR A 49 3.41 7.25 -1.46
CA THR A 49 4.62 6.54 -1.88
C THR A 49 4.46 5.03 -1.70
N PHE A 50 3.94 4.57 -0.56
CA PHE A 50 3.71 3.14 -0.34
C PHE A 50 2.66 2.56 -1.30
N ARG A 51 1.59 3.32 -1.58
CA ARG A 51 0.50 2.90 -2.47
C ARG A 51 0.93 2.74 -3.93
N ALA A 52 2.05 3.33 -4.36
CA ALA A 52 2.64 3.04 -5.66
C ALA A 52 2.95 1.54 -5.87
N HIS A 53 3.11 0.78 -4.79
CA HIS A 53 3.34 -0.66 -4.82
C HIS A 53 2.05 -1.51 -4.74
N GLU A 54 0.85 -0.92 -4.63
CA GLU A 54 -0.41 -1.68 -4.48
C GLU A 54 -0.68 -2.62 -5.66
N SER A 55 -0.22 -2.26 -6.85
CA SER A 55 -0.34 -3.08 -8.06
C SER A 55 0.34 -4.45 -7.93
N LEU A 56 1.41 -4.54 -7.12
CA LEU A 56 2.14 -5.78 -6.88
C LEU A 56 1.35 -6.76 -6.03
N ARG A 57 0.46 -6.28 -5.16
CA ARG A 57 -0.24 -7.10 -4.14
C ARG A 57 -0.97 -8.29 -4.75
N ALA A 58 -1.70 -8.06 -5.84
CA ALA A 58 -2.46 -9.12 -6.49
C ALA A 58 -1.54 -10.22 -7.03
N SER A 59 -0.47 -9.83 -7.71
CA SER A 59 0.51 -10.77 -8.28
C SER A 59 1.29 -11.51 -7.20
N LEU A 60 1.71 -10.84 -6.12
CA LEU A 60 2.50 -11.47 -5.05
C LEU A 60 1.65 -12.39 -4.16
N CYS A 61 0.41 -12.03 -3.86
CA CYS A 61 -0.43 -12.83 -2.95
C CYS A 61 -1.26 -13.91 -3.66
N HIS A 62 -1.57 -13.74 -4.95
CA HIS A 62 -2.50 -14.61 -5.67
C HIS A 62 -1.95 -15.10 -7.02
N GLY A 63 -0.77 -14.65 -7.43
CA GLY A 63 -0.15 -15.07 -8.67
C GLY A 63 0.40 -16.49 -8.58
N VAL A 64 0.30 -17.23 -9.70
CA VAL A 64 1.02 -18.47 -9.90
C VAL A 64 2.39 -18.13 -10.48
N GLY A 65 3.44 -18.44 -9.73
CA GLY A 65 4.83 -18.12 -10.08
C GLY A 65 5.52 -19.20 -10.89
N LYS A 66 6.37 -18.78 -11.82
CA LYS A 66 7.41 -19.59 -12.46
C LYS A 66 8.72 -18.83 -12.43
N ILE A 67 9.81 -19.54 -12.20
CA ILE A 67 11.17 -19.02 -12.33
C ILE A 67 11.73 -19.54 -13.65
N VAL A 68 12.30 -18.64 -14.44
CA VAL A 68 12.99 -18.96 -15.69
C VAL A 68 14.44 -18.52 -15.53
N LEU A 69 15.37 -19.34 -16.01
CA LEU A 69 16.80 -18.99 -16.03
C LEU A 69 17.20 -18.58 -17.44
N ASP A 70 17.98 -17.52 -17.54
CA ASP A 70 18.67 -17.17 -18.78
C ASP A 70 19.93 -18.04 -18.99
N GLN A 71 20.66 -17.80 -20.08
CA GLN A 71 21.87 -18.56 -20.40
C GLN A 71 23.06 -18.23 -19.47
N GLN A 72 23.00 -17.09 -18.79
CA GLN A 72 24.01 -16.59 -17.87
C GLN A 72 23.73 -17.03 -16.41
N GLY A 73 22.59 -17.69 -16.17
CA GLY A 73 22.17 -18.14 -14.85
C GLY A 73 21.38 -17.11 -14.06
N GLY A 74 21.08 -15.94 -14.64
CA GLY A 74 20.17 -14.95 -14.06
C GLY A 74 18.73 -15.45 -14.11
N TRP A 75 17.93 -15.09 -13.11
CA TRP A 75 16.54 -15.52 -13.05
C TRP A 75 15.53 -14.41 -13.38
N LEU A 76 14.42 -14.83 -13.99
CA LEU A 76 13.22 -14.03 -14.18
C LEU A 76 12.04 -14.70 -13.47
N LEU A 77 11.32 -13.93 -12.66
CA LEU A 77 10.08 -14.36 -12.04
C LEU A 77 8.90 -13.95 -12.91
N VAL A 78 8.11 -14.93 -13.33
CA VAL A 78 6.85 -14.73 -14.05
C VAL A 78 5.69 -15.09 -13.12
N LEU A 79 4.94 -14.08 -12.69
CA LEU A 79 3.72 -14.23 -11.89
C LEU A 79 2.49 -14.01 -12.78
N ARG A 80 1.62 -15.02 -12.85
CA ARG A 80 0.36 -14.94 -13.59
C ARG A 80 -0.82 -14.93 -12.63
N THR A 81 -1.68 -13.93 -12.76
CA THR A 81 -2.89 -13.80 -11.95
C THR A 81 -4.11 -13.83 -12.84
N LEU A 82 -5.15 -14.55 -12.42
CA LEU A 82 -6.48 -14.51 -13.01
C LEU A 82 -7.46 -14.01 -11.94
N ALA A 83 -8.11 -12.89 -12.20
CA ALA A 83 -9.15 -12.34 -11.33
C ALA A 83 -10.42 -12.13 -12.13
N PHE A 84 -11.58 -12.33 -11.50
CA PHE A 84 -12.86 -11.93 -12.10
C PHE A 84 -13.23 -10.53 -11.65
N ARG A 85 -13.45 -9.61 -12.59
CA ARG A 85 -13.99 -8.27 -12.32
C ARG A 85 -15.18 -8.02 -13.23
N SER A 86 -16.29 -7.57 -12.65
CA SER A 86 -17.54 -7.34 -13.41
C SER A 86 -17.95 -8.53 -14.27
N LYS A 87 -17.84 -9.75 -13.71
CA LYS A 87 -18.10 -11.04 -14.37
C LYS A 87 -17.18 -11.37 -15.57
N GLN A 88 -16.13 -10.60 -15.79
CA GLN A 88 -15.16 -10.84 -16.86
C GLN A 88 -13.82 -11.33 -16.28
N PRO A 89 -13.19 -12.35 -16.89
CA PRO A 89 -11.85 -12.78 -16.49
C PRO A 89 -10.81 -11.75 -16.92
N GLN A 90 -10.03 -11.25 -15.97
CA GLN A 90 -8.89 -10.39 -16.18
C GLN A 90 -7.60 -11.17 -15.88
N ARG A 91 -6.75 -11.29 -16.89
CA ARG A 91 -5.44 -11.92 -16.77
C ARG A 91 -4.38 -10.84 -16.66
N THR A 92 -3.50 -10.98 -15.66
CA THR A 92 -2.35 -10.10 -15.46
C THR A 92 -1.09 -10.96 -15.42
N VAL A 93 -0.05 -10.49 -16.09
CA VAL A 93 1.28 -11.09 -16.04
C VAL A 93 2.23 -10.03 -15.50
N LEU A 94 2.95 -10.37 -14.43
CA LEU A 94 4.05 -9.59 -13.90
C LEU A 94 5.33 -10.37 -14.16
N VAL A 95 6.26 -9.78 -14.90
CA VAL A 95 7.60 -10.31 -15.13
C VAL A 95 8.56 -9.39 -14.40
N ILE A 96 9.45 -9.98 -13.60
CA ILE A 96 10.45 -9.24 -12.83
C ILE A 96 11.79 -9.94 -13.02
N GLU A 97 12.80 -9.19 -13.45
CA GLU A 97 14.19 -9.66 -13.49
C GLU A 97 14.80 -9.64 -12.08
N GLU A 98 15.80 -10.48 -11.82
CA GLU A 98 16.48 -10.56 -10.53
C GLU A 98 16.91 -9.20 -9.96
N ASN A 99 17.60 -8.38 -10.75
CA ASN A 99 18.06 -7.05 -10.33
C ASN A 99 16.90 -6.08 -10.05
N GLU A 100 15.82 -6.15 -10.85
CA GLU A 100 14.62 -5.36 -10.63
C GLU A 100 13.92 -5.77 -9.33
N ALA A 101 13.88 -7.08 -9.03
CA ALA A 101 13.30 -7.61 -7.80
C ALA A 101 14.02 -7.07 -6.57
N GLU A 102 15.36 -7.02 -6.59
CA GLU A 102 16.13 -6.44 -5.49
C GLU A 102 15.78 -4.96 -5.27
N GLY A 103 15.72 -4.18 -6.35
CA GLY A 103 15.34 -2.77 -6.30
C GLY A 103 13.92 -2.58 -5.76
N LEU A 104 12.99 -3.43 -6.21
CA LEU A 104 11.60 -3.41 -5.80
C LEU A 104 11.44 -3.73 -4.31
N VAL A 105 12.16 -4.75 -3.81
CA VAL A 105 12.16 -5.13 -2.39
C VAL A 105 12.69 -3.99 -1.53
N LYS A 106 13.84 -3.40 -1.89
CA LYS A 106 14.42 -2.27 -1.16
C LYS A 106 13.46 -1.08 -1.13
N SER A 107 12.86 -0.74 -2.27
CA SER A 107 11.89 0.35 -2.39
C SER A 107 10.63 0.12 -1.53
N LEU A 108 10.04 -1.08 -1.62
CA LEU A 108 8.86 -1.45 -0.84
C LEU A 108 9.14 -1.43 0.67
N GLN A 109 10.29 -1.96 1.09
CA GLN A 109 10.70 -1.95 2.50
C GLN A 109 10.89 -0.52 3.01
N ALA A 110 11.58 0.34 2.25
CA ALA A 110 11.79 1.74 2.62
C ALA A 110 10.47 2.51 2.71
N ALA A 111 9.59 2.36 1.71
CA ALA A 111 8.27 2.98 1.70
C ALA A 111 7.40 2.50 2.87
N GLY A 112 7.39 1.20 3.15
CA GLY A 112 6.66 0.60 4.26
C GLY A 112 7.19 1.02 5.62
N GLN A 113 8.51 1.09 5.80
CA GLN A 113 9.12 1.60 7.03
C GLN A 113 8.75 3.06 7.26
N ARG A 114 8.90 3.90 6.24
CA ARG A 114 8.52 5.31 6.31
C ARG A 114 7.04 5.48 6.68
N LEU A 115 6.14 4.77 6.00
CA LEU A 115 4.72 4.83 6.31
C LEU A 115 4.42 4.45 7.77
N ARG A 116 5.02 3.37 8.29
CA ARG A 116 4.84 2.98 9.69
C ARG A 116 5.33 4.05 10.66
N SER A 117 6.49 4.65 10.39
CA SER A 117 7.03 5.73 11.23
C SER A 117 6.13 6.96 11.23
N GLU A 118 5.70 7.43 10.05
CA GLU A 118 4.84 8.62 9.94
C GLU A 118 3.46 8.38 10.58
N LEU A 119 2.86 7.20 10.41
CA LEU A 119 1.61 6.86 11.10
C LEU A 119 1.80 6.73 12.62
N GLY A 120 2.97 6.29 13.07
CA GLY A 120 3.35 6.31 14.48
C GLY A 120 3.39 7.73 15.03
N ASN A 121 4.04 8.66 14.31
CA ASN A 121 4.09 10.08 14.66
C ASN A 121 2.70 10.71 14.68
N LEU A 122 1.89 10.47 13.63
CA LEU A 122 0.51 10.94 13.57
C LEU A 122 -0.32 10.47 14.77
N ARG A 123 -0.16 9.20 15.16
CA ARG A 123 -0.81 8.67 16.36
C ARG A 123 -0.38 9.43 17.62
N HIS A 124 0.91 9.73 17.79
CA HIS A 124 1.39 10.50 18.93
C HIS A 124 0.85 11.93 18.95
N THR A 125 0.80 12.59 17.79
CA THR A 125 0.24 13.94 17.65
C THR A 125 -1.24 14.01 18.01
N LEU A 126 -2.01 12.97 17.67
CA LEU A 126 -3.46 12.92 17.89
C LEU A 126 -3.87 12.29 19.23
N SER A 127 -2.94 11.64 19.92
CA SER A 127 -3.11 11.16 21.29
C SER A 127 -2.00 11.74 22.17
N PRO A 128 -1.97 13.08 22.36
CA PRO A 128 -1.16 13.64 23.43
C PRO A 128 -1.72 13.07 24.72
N THR A 129 -0.91 12.29 25.43
CA THR A 129 -1.12 12.05 26.86
C THR A 129 -1.39 13.36 27.58
#